data_AF-A0A6P7H6W0-F1
#
_entry.id   AF-A0A6P7H6W0-F1
#
_cell.length_a   1.000
_cell.length_b   1.000
_cell.length_c   1.000
_cell.angle_alpha   90.00
_cell.angle_beta   90.00
_cell.angle_gamma   90.00
#
_symmetry.space_group_name_H-M   'P 1'
#
loop_
_entity.id
_entity.type
_entity.pdbx_description
1 polymer ?
#
loop_
_entity_poly.entity_id
_entity_poly.type
_entity_poly.pdbx_seq_one_letter_code
_entity_poly.pdbx_strand_id
1 'polypeptide(L)'
;MSEIESCSSGGGSSSFFEESALTNVPIKRKRQAGIESFVVQTSASEKQKLDIKIAKFFYGCNIAFNIADNKLFKDMICALRPGYDPPSRKKVSGELLDTVYKEIEETLKSELSAEDVSFTMMQDGWSSIKNDPIIATSIHTGERSILIDAVEY
;
A
#
# COMPACT_ATOMS: atom_id res chain seq x y z
N MET A 1 -36.07 -49.68 32.51
CA MET A 1 -35.34 -49.54 33.78
C MET A 1 -35.13 -48.05 33.97
N SER A 2 -36.14 -47.38 34.51
CA SER A 2 -36.41 -47.18 35.95
C SER A 2 -35.63 -45.95 36.41
N GLU A 3 -36.21 -44.92 37.01
CA GLU A 3 -37.33 -44.93 37.97
C GLU A 3 -38.29 -43.74 37.80
N ILE A 4 -39.52 -44.03 38.18
CA ILE A 4 -40.61 -43.10 38.46
C ILE A 4 -40.52 -42.81 39.96
N GLU A 5 -40.64 -41.54 40.37
CA GLU A 5 -41.29 -41.22 41.64
C GLU A 5 -42.26 -40.05 41.46
N SER A 6 -43.38 -40.22 42.15
CA SER A 6 -44.65 -39.50 42.09
C SER A 6 -44.92 -38.91 43.48
N CYS A 7 -45.64 -37.78 43.56
CA CYS A 7 -46.64 -37.46 44.60
C CYS A 7 -47.13 -36.01 44.40
N SER A 8 -48.34 -35.58 44.74
CA SER A 8 -49.71 -36.07 44.58
C SER A 8 -50.61 -34.83 44.70
N SER A 9 -51.69 -34.78 43.92
CA SER A 9 -53.00 -34.11 44.11
C SER A 9 -53.16 -32.86 45.00
N GLY A 10 -53.72 -31.79 44.41
CA GLY A 10 -54.48 -30.74 45.09
C GLY A 10 -55.38 -30.00 44.10
N GLY A 11 -56.70 -30.15 44.23
CA GLY A 11 -57.69 -29.61 43.29
C GLY A 11 -58.23 -28.22 43.64
N GLY A 12 -58.90 -27.61 42.65
CA GLY A 12 -59.99 -26.65 42.82
C GLY A 12 -59.60 -25.18 43.00
N SER A 13 -59.77 -24.38 41.95
CA SER A 13 -60.93 -23.48 41.80
C SER A 13 -60.68 -22.44 40.70
N SER A 14 -61.75 -22.18 39.96
CA SER A 14 -61.86 -21.18 38.92
C SER A 14 -61.82 -19.76 39.49
N SER A 15 -61.00 -18.90 38.90
CA SER A 15 -61.35 -17.49 38.78
C SER A 15 -60.69 -16.88 37.56
N PHE A 16 -61.55 -16.38 36.68
CA PHE A 16 -61.29 -15.43 35.61
C PHE A 16 -60.26 -14.37 36.03
N PHE A 17 -59.23 -14.18 35.21
CA PHE A 17 -58.52 -12.90 35.12
C PHE A 17 -58.18 -12.63 33.63
N GLU A 18 -59.05 -11.80 33.07
CA GLU A 18 -58.83 -10.78 32.04
C GLU A 18 -57.51 -10.84 31.24
N GLU A 19 -57.65 -11.23 29.98
CA GLU A 19 -56.65 -11.10 28.93
C GLU A 19 -56.37 -9.61 28.67
N SER A 20 -55.39 -9.05 29.40
CA SER A 20 -54.84 -7.74 29.06
C SER A 20 -53.87 -7.89 27.90
N ALA A 21 -54.24 -7.33 26.75
CA ALA A 21 -53.41 -7.29 25.57
C ALA A 21 -52.05 -6.67 25.91
N LEU A 22 -51.00 -7.50 25.97
CA LEU A 22 -49.63 -7.01 25.90
C LEU A 22 -49.49 -6.30 24.56
N THR A 23 -49.47 -4.98 24.58
CA THR A 23 -49.12 -4.17 23.43
C THR A 23 -47.73 -4.61 23.01
N ASN A 24 -47.67 -5.33 21.89
CA ASN A 24 -46.43 -5.78 21.28
C ASN A 24 -45.75 -4.54 20.69
N VAL A 25 -45.15 -3.71 21.55
CA VAL A 25 -44.36 -2.56 21.12
C VAL A 25 -43.15 -3.15 20.41
N PRO A 26 -42.97 -2.91 19.09
CA PRO A 26 -41.83 -3.45 18.38
C PRO A 26 -40.57 -2.84 19.01
N ILE A 27 -39.82 -3.67 19.75
CA ILE A 27 -38.49 -3.31 20.24
C ILE A 27 -37.64 -3.08 18.99
N LYS A 28 -37.45 -1.81 18.63
CA LYS A 28 -36.52 -1.42 17.57
C LYS A 28 -35.12 -1.83 18.02
N ARG A 29 -34.70 -3.05 17.66
CA ARG A 29 -33.32 -3.50 17.79
C ARG A 29 -32.48 -2.52 16.99
N LYS A 30 -31.68 -1.70 17.67
CA LYS A 30 -30.66 -0.89 17.00
C LYS A 30 -29.76 -1.89 16.26
N ARG A 31 -29.69 -1.77 14.94
CA ARG A 31 -28.75 -2.58 14.15
C ARG A 31 -27.36 -2.30 14.70
N GLN A 32 -26.67 -3.35 15.12
CA GLN A 32 -25.27 -3.24 15.51
C GLN A 32 -24.49 -2.74 14.29
N ALA A 33 -23.69 -1.69 14.49
CA ALA A 33 -22.81 -1.18 13.45
C ALA A 33 -21.85 -2.30 13.02
N GLY A 34 -21.63 -2.44 11.71
CA GLY A 34 -20.67 -3.42 11.19
C GLY A 34 -19.27 -3.13 11.70
N ILE A 35 -18.50 -4.17 11.97
CA ILE A 35 -17.10 -4.08 12.46
C ILE A 35 -16.13 -3.61 11.37
N GLU A 36 -16.61 -3.43 10.15
CA GLU A 36 -15.83 -3.10 8.95
C GLU A 36 -14.98 -1.84 9.12
N SER A 37 -15.48 -0.82 9.85
CA SER A 37 -14.74 0.41 10.13
C SER A 37 -13.50 0.21 11.01
N PHE A 38 -13.40 -0.93 11.70
CA PHE A 38 -12.26 -1.29 12.55
C PHE A 38 -11.26 -2.20 11.84
N VAL A 39 -11.59 -2.69 10.64
CA VAL A 39 -10.67 -3.49 9.82
C VAL A 39 -9.81 -2.54 9.01
N VAL A 40 -8.49 -2.60 9.21
CA VAL A 40 -7.54 -1.85 8.37
C VAL A 40 -7.54 -2.48 6.98
N GLN A 41 -8.27 -1.84 6.06
CA GLN A 41 -8.26 -2.19 4.65
C GLN A 41 -7.38 -1.19 3.90
N THR A 42 -6.58 -1.69 2.95
CA THR A 42 -5.81 -0.82 2.06
C THR A 42 -6.54 -0.79 0.72
N SER A 43 -7.09 0.38 0.37
CA SER A 43 -7.71 0.57 -0.94
C SER A 43 -6.66 0.50 -2.06
N ALA A 44 -7.10 0.27 -3.30
CA ALA A 44 -6.18 0.19 -4.44
C ALA A 44 -5.37 1.48 -4.65
N SER A 45 -5.98 2.64 -4.43
CA SER A 45 -5.31 3.94 -4.56
C SER A 45 -4.29 4.19 -3.45
N GLU A 46 -4.60 3.80 -2.21
CA GLU A 46 -3.65 3.85 -1.10
C GLU A 46 -2.49 2.89 -1.31
N LYS A 47 -2.78 1.68 -1.81
CA LYS A 47 -1.76 0.69 -2.16
C LYS A 47 -0.77 1.29 -3.17
N GLN A 48 -1.26 1.91 -4.23
CA GLN A 48 -0.41 2.55 -5.24
C GLN A 48 0.47 3.64 -4.64
N LYS A 49 -0.06 4.48 -3.75
CA LYS A 49 0.71 5.51 -3.04
C LYS A 49 1.81 4.90 -2.16
N LEU A 50 1.53 3.81 -1.47
CA LEU A 50 2.52 3.09 -0.66
C LEU A 50 3.58 2.43 -1.53
N ASP A 51 3.18 1.78 -2.63
CA ASP A 51 4.09 1.13 -3.59
C ASP A 51 5.09 2.16 -4.16
N ILE A 52 4.63 3.36 -4.54
CA ILE A 52 5.51 4.43 -5.04
C ILE A 52 6.50 4.89 -3.95
N LYS A 53 6.05 5.05 -2.70
CA LYS A 53 6.95 5.43 -1.58
C LYS A 53 8.02 4.37 -1.35
N ILE A 54 7.65 3.10 -1.37
CA ILE A 54 8.60 1.99 -1.25
C ILE A 54 9.57 2.01 -2.44
N ALA A 55 9.08 2.16 -3.67
CA ALA A 55 9.93 2.23 -4.86
C ALA A 55 10.97 3.36 -4.75
N LYS A 56 10.54 4.58 -4.37
CA LYS A 56 11.44 5.73 -4.15
C LYS A 56 12.51 5.43 -3.09
N PHE A 57 12.15 4.74 -2.00
CA PHE A 57 13.12 4.30 -0.99
C PHE A 57 14.15 3.32 -1.56
N PHE A 58 13.72 2.34 -2.36
CA PHE A 58 14.64 1.39 -3.00
C PHE A 58 15.62 2.10 -3.93
N TYR A 59 15.16 3.04 -4.75
CA TYR A 59 16.03 3.73 -5.71
C TYR A 59 16.95 4.74 -5.01
N GLY A 60 16.40 5.56 -4.11
CA GLY A 60 17.17 6.59 -3.40
C GLY A 60 18.25 6.01 -2.50
N CYS A 61 18.05 4.82 -1.95
CA CYS A 61 19.03 4.12 -1.11
C CYS A 61 19.85 3.07 -1.87
N ASN A 62 19.69 2.93 -3.19
CA ASN A 62 20.34 1.91 -4.01
C ASN A 62 20.19 0.48 -3.44
N ILE A 63 18.99 0.14 -2.99
CA ILE A 63 18.70 -1.16 -2.38
C ILE A 63 18.47 -2.18 -3.48
N ALA A 64 19.18 -3.32 -3.38
CA ALA A 64 18.99 -4.42 -4.30
C ALA A 64 17.52 -4.89 -4.34
N PHE A 65 16.95 -5.02 -5.54
CA PHE A 65 15.52 -5.29 -5.69
C PHE A 65 15.10 -6.66 -5.13
N ASN A 66 16.04 -7.61 -4.96
CA ASN A 66 15.77 -8.89 -4.29
C ASN A 66 15.27 -8.72 -2.84
N ILE A 67 15.58 -7.60 -2.19
CA ILE A 67 15.11 -7.29 -0.84
C ILE A 67 13.59 -7.09 -0.80
N ALA A 68 12.95 -6.66 -1.91
CA ALA A 68 11.49 -6.52 -1.97
C ALA A 68 10.76 -7.87 -1.79
N ASP A 69 11.39 -8.97 -2.19
CA ASP A 69 10.85 -10.32 -1.98
C ASP A 69 11.34 -10.98 -0.69
N ASN A 70 12.23 -10.34 0.05
CA ASN A 70 12.78 -10.87 1.30
C ASN A 70 11.68 -10.95 2.39
N LYS A 71 11.63 -12.09 3.09
CA LYS A 71 10.63 -12.33 4.14
C LYS A 71 10.72 -11.31 5.28
N LEU A 72 11.92 -10.92 5.71
CA LEU A 72 12.10 -9.94 6.80
C LEU A 72 11.55 -8.58 6.41
N PHE A 73 11.75 -8.16 5.16
CA PHE A 73 11.17 -6.93 4.64
C PHE A 73 9.64 -6.99 4.62
N LYS A 74 9.06 -8.09 4.12
CA LYS A 74 7.60 -8.29 4.10
C LYS A 74 7.00 -8.35 5.50
N ASP A 75 7.64 -9.05 6.42
CA ASP A 75 7.21 -9.15 7.82
C ASP A 75 7.23 -7.76 8.49
N MET A 76 8.27 -6.96 8.26
CA MET A 76 8.37 -5.58 8.75
C MET A 76 7.23 -4.70 8.21
N ILE A 77 6.98 -4.75 6.89
CA ILE A 77 5.89 -3.97 6.29
C ILE A 77 4.52 -4.41 6.81
N CYS A 78 4.30 -5.72 6.95
CA CYS A 78 3.07 -6.28 7.52
C CYS A 78 2.85 -5.81 8.97
N ALA A 79 3.92 -5.76 9.77
CA ALA A 79 3.85 -5.25 11.15
C ALA A 79 3.51 -3.75 11.20
N LEU A 80 4.03 -2.94 10.27
CA LEU A 80 3.74 -1.50 10.18
C LEU A 80 2.33 -1.22 9.62
N ARG A 81 1.88 -1.98 8.62
CA ARG A 81 0.58 -1.82 7.97
C ARG A 81 -0.04 -3.20 7.71
N PRO A 82 -0.79 -3.74 8.69
CA PRO A 82 -1.54 -4.97 8.49
C PRO A 82 -2.54 -4.83 7.33
N GLY A 83 -2.62 -5.82 6.45
CA GLY A 83 -3.51 -5.80 5.28
C GLY A 83 -2.96 -5.08 4.04
N TYR A 84 -1.67 -4.73 4.04
CA TYR A 84 -0.95 -4.27 2.85
C TYR A 84 0.12 -5.29 2.45
N ASP A 85 0.12 -5.67 1.18
CA ASP A 85 1.18 -6.50 0.59
C ASP A 85 2.13 -5.60 -0.22
N PRO A 86 3.42 -5.51 0.16
CA PRO A 86 4.39 -4.67 -0.53
C PRO A 86 4.64 -5.14 -1.98
N PRO A 87 5.18 -4.26 -2.84
CA PRO A 87 5.45 -4.62 -4.23
C PRO A 87 6.52 -5.72 -4.31
N SER A 88 6.37 -6.62 -5.29
CA SER A 88 7.38 -7.63 -5.59
C SER A 88 8.60 -7.03 -6.26
N ARG A 89 9.71 -7.78 -6.27
CA ARG A 89 10.94 -7.39 -6.98
C ARG A 89 10.66 -6.96 -8.43
N LYS A 90 9.83 -7.73 -9.15
CA LYS A 90 9.50 -7.47 -10.56
C LYS A 90 8.75 -6.17 -10.75
N LYS A 91 7.86 -5.84 -9.80
CA LYS A 91 7.07 -4.61 -9.87
C LYS A 91 7.93 -3.39 -9.57
N VAL A 92 8.84 -3.51 -8.59
CA VAL A 92 9.86 -2.49 -8.30
C VAL A 92 10.77 -2.31 -9.51
N SER A 93 11.36 -3.37 -10.06
CA SER A 93 12.28 -3.28 -11.21
C SER A 93 11.61 -3.02 -12.57
N GLY A 94 10.31 -2.68 -12.60
CA GLY A 94 9.52 -2.56 -13.82
C GLY A 94 8.59 -1.36 -13.76
N GLU A 95 7.28 -1.60 -13.70
CA GLU A 95 6.24 -0.55 -13.73
C GLU A 95 6.51 0.62 -12.76
N LEU A 96 6.94 0.33 -11.53
CA LEU A 96 7.21 1.37 -10.54
C LEU A 96 8.46 2.17 -10.87
N LEU A 97 9.47 1.55 -11.49
CA LEU A 97 10.67 2.24 -11.94
C LEU A 97 10.31 3.23 -13.05
N ASP A 98 9.55 2.79 -14.05
CA ASP A 98 9.11 3.66 -15.16
C ASP A 98 8.26 4.83 -14.66
N THR A 99 7.37 4.57 -13.70
CA THR A 99 6.49 5.60 -13.12
C THR A 99 7.30 6.65 -12.37
N VAL A 100 8.22 6.22 -11.49
CA VAL A 100 9.05 7.14 -10.69
C VAL A 100 10.06 7.87 -11.58
N TYR A 101 10.63 7.20 -12.59
CA TYR A 101 11.53 7.83 -13.54
C TYR A 101 10.84 8.97 -14.29
N LYS A 102 9.64 8.74 -14.84
CA LYS A 102 8.87 9.78 -15.54
C LYS A 102 8.52 10.95 -14.64
N GLU A 103 8.11 10.68 -13.40
CA GLU A 103 7.82 11.73 -12.41
C GLU A 103 9.05 12.62 -12.15
N ILE A 104 10.23 12.00 -11.98
CA ILE A 104 11.49 12.71 -11.80
C ILE A 104 11.87 13.47 -13.07
N GLU A 105 11.78 12.84 -14.24
CA GLU A 105 12.10 13.45 -15.52
C GLU A 105 11.24 14.69 -15.80
N GLU A 106 9.93 14.61 -15.58
CA GLU A 106 9.01 15.75 -15.72
C GLU A 106 9.35 16.88 -14.75
N THR A 107 9.66 16.55 -13.50
CA THR A 107 10.10 17.52 -12.50
C THR A 107 11.39 18.21 -12.93
N LEU A 108 12.38 17.45 -13.38
CA LEU A 108 13.66 17.98 -13.86
C LEU A 108 13.47 18.87 -15.10
N LYS A 109 12.62 18.47 -16.05
CA LYS A 109 12.31 19.28 -17.24
C LYS A 109 11.68 20.60 -16.84
N SER A 110 10.73 20.59 -15.91
CA SER A 110 10.11 21.80 -15.36
C SER A 110 11.16 22.72 -14.74
N GLU A 111 12.03 22.19 -13.88
CA GLU A 111 13.07 22.98 -13.20
C GLU A 111 14.11 23.56 -14.18
N LEU A 112 14.53 22.79 -15.18
CA LEU A 112 15.51 23.23 -16.18
C LEU A 112 14.93 24.19 -17.22
N SER A 113 13.60 24.21 -17.38
CA SER A 113 12.90 25.13 -18.30
C SER A 113 12.60 26.50 -17.71
N ALA A 114 12.90 26.70 -16.42
CA ALA A 114 12.69 27.98 -15.76
C ALA A 114 13.60 29.07 -16.35
N GLU A 115 13.08 30.30 -16.40
CA GLU A 115 13.87 31.48 -16.78
C GLU A 115 15.05 31.66 -15.79
N ASP A 116 16.18 32.15 -16.30
CA ASP A 116 17.43 32.37 -15.55
C ASP A 116 18.21 31.14 -15.04
N VAL A 117 17.92 29.93 -15.52
CA VAL A 117 18.73 28.74 -15.21
C VAL A 117 19.89 28.59 -16.20
N SER A 118 21.12 28.88 -15.76
CA SER A 118 22.34 28.52 -16.49
C SER A 118 22.78 27.11 -16.12
N PHE A 119 23.10 26.30 -17.12
CA PHE A 119 23.64 24.96 -16.88
C PHE A 119 24.82 24.65 -17.81
N THR A 120 25.72 23.81 -17.33
CA THR A 120 26.86 23.31 -18.10
C THR A 120 26.61 21.86 -18.48
N MET A 121 26.68 21.54 -19.77
CA MET A 121 26.63 20.17 -20.25
C MET A 121 28.05 19.57 -20.22
N MET A 122 28.17 18.39 -19.63
CA MET A 122 29.42 17.64 -19.50
C MET A 122 29.26 16.30 -20.20
N GLN A 123 30.23 15.93 -21.04
CA GLN A 123 30.26 14.63 -21.69
C GLN A 123 31.54 13.89 -21.32
N ASP A 124 31.39 12.62 -20.97
CA ASP A 124 32.49 11.70 -20.72
C ASP A 124 32.35 10.49 -21.64
N GLY A 125 33.48 9.95 -22.10
CA GLY A 125 33.51 8.89 -23.10
C GLY A 125 34.46 7.77 -22.70
N TRP A 126 33.98 6.54 -22.75
CA TRP A 126 34.79 5.33 -22.54
C TRP A 126 34.39 4.23 -23.52
N SER A 127 35.17 3.15 -23.58
CA SER A 127 34.86 1.98 -24.39
C SER A 127 34.26 0.87 -23.52
N SER A 128 33.26 0.17 -24.04
CA SER A 128 32.70 -1.03 -23.43
C SER A 128 33.71 -2.18 -23.47
N ILE A 129 33.39 -3.31 -22.80
CA ILE A 129 34.23 -4.53 -22.85
C ILE A 129 34.36 -5.08 -24.29
N LYS A 130 33.41 -4.73 -25.17
CA LYS A 130 33.43 -5.09 -26.60
C LYS A 130 34.15 -4.06 -27.48
N ASN A 131 34.71 -3.02 -26.86
CA ASN A 131 35.32 -1.87 -27.52
C ASN A 131 34.31 -0.95 -28.27
N ASP A 132 33.02 -1.05 -27.92
CA ASP A 132 31.98 -0.15 -28.44
C ASP A 132 32.07 1.20 -27.69
N PRO A 133 32.03 2.35 -28.38
CA PRO A 133 32.10 3.66 -27.73
C PRO A 133 30.83 3.97 -26.95
N ILE A 134 30.99 4.34 -25.67
CA ILE A 134 29.93 4.80 -24.78
C ILE A 134 30.17 6.28 -24.47
N ILE A 135 29.14 7.10 -24.64
CA ILE A 135 29.16 8.53 -24.29
C ILE A 135 28.11 8.79 -23.21
N ALA A 136 28.57 9.17 -22.02
CA ALA A 136 27.70 9.66 -20.95
C ALA A 136 27.58 11.18 -21.02
N THR A 137 26.34 11.66 -20.94
CA THR A 137 26.01 13.08 -20.92
C THR A 137 25.35 13.44 -19.60
N SER A 138 25.87 14.48 -18.96
CA SER A 138 25.34 15.01 -17.71
C SER A 138 25.21 16.53 -17.77
N ILE A 139 24.34 17.09 -16.94
CA ILE A 139 24.10 18.52 -16.82
C ILE A 139 24.43 18.94 -15.38
N HIS A 140 25.16 20.05 -15.24
CA HIS A 140 25.48 20.66 -13.95
C HIS A 140 24.83 22.04 -13.85
N THR A 141 24.00 22.24 -12.81
CA THR A 141 23.26 23.49 -12.57
C THR A 141 23.92 24.39 -11.52
N GLY A 142 25.18 24.14 -11.17
CA GLY A 142 25.91 24.82 -10.09
C GLY A 142 25.63 24.26 -8.70
N GLU A 143 24.41 23.77 -8.44
CA GLU A 143 24.03 23.15 -7.17
C GLU A 143 24.15 21.62 -7.19
N ARG A 144 23.80 21.01 -8.32
CA ARG A 144 23.77 19.55 -8.47
C ARG A 144 24.14 19.12 -9.88
N SER A 145 24.56 17.86 -9.99
CA SER A 145 24.84 17.19 -11.25
C SER A 145 23.75 16.16 -11.53
N ILE A 146 23.25 16.15 -12.76
CA ILE A 146 22.19 15.27 -13.23
C ILE A 146 22.75 14.46 -14.40
N LEU A 147 22.70 13.13 -14.31
CA LEU A 147 22.97 12.27 -15.45
C LEU A 147 21.75 12.28 -16.37
N ILE A 148 21.95 12.60 -17.65
CA ILE A 148 20.86 12.64 -18.64
C ILE A 148 20.76 11.29 -19.33
N ASP A 149 21.87 10.83 -19.91
CA ASP A 149 21.89 9.57 -20.64
C ASP A 149 23.33 9.03 -20.77
N ALA A 150 23.45 7.74 -21.05
CA ALA A 150 24.68 7.08 -21.44
C ALA A 150 24.41 6.16 -22.64
N VAL A 151 24.86 6.60 -23.82
CA VAL A 151 24.52 5.97 -25.11
C VAL A 151 25.72 5.16 -25.63
N GLU A 152 25.46 3.93 -26.06
CA GLU A 152 26.41 3.06 -26.77
C GLU A 152 26.20 3.20 -28.29
N TYR A 153 27.29 3.31 -29.05
CA TYR A 153 27.29 3.52 -30.51
C TYR A 153 27.90 2.36 -31.28
#